data_AF-X6NHV1-F1
#
_entry.id   AF-X6NHV1-F1
#
_cell.length_a   1.000
_cell.length_b   1.000
_cell.length_c   1.000
_cell.angle_alpha   90.00
_cell.angle_beta   90.00
_cell.angle_gamma   90.00
#
_symmetry.space_group_name_H-M   'P 1'
#
loop_
_entity.id
_entity.type
_entity.pdbx_description
1 polymer ?
#
loop_
_entity_poly.entity_id
_entity_poly.type
_entity_poly.pdbx_seq_one_letter_code
_entity_poly.pdbx_strand_id
1 'polypeptide(L)'
;MLRILLILLKGSNWEISKKNIWEHNLNDALVNALLPNCSWAVGYIPAQIRKVAIECIFVVYQVKSYFVCLCCVYIERRQLFFHKNLIKRTNWLRQVLESNIDDMDPFVRECCVKSLYFVLEHAHDRLKMIDDEFMATLAQAIIDRLDDGHDNIRIATCHTLQMLLRCFDKEINGKRYRTVVATAFIHLDDSNKCVQVTF
;
A
#
# COMPACT_ATOMS: atom_id res chain seq x y z
N MET A 1 -20.02 -4.67 -8.92
CA MET A 1 -19.36 -5.14 -7.68
C MET A 1 -18.77 -3.97 -6.88
N LEU A 2 -17.91 -3.11 -7.46
CA LEU A 2 -17.36 -1.91 -6.80
C LEU A 2 -18.41 -0.95 -6.23
N ARG A 3 -19.53 -0.69 -6.94
CA ARG A 3 -20.64 0.11 -6.40
C ARG A 3 -21.25 -0.48 -5.14
N ILE A 4 -21.34 -1.81 -5.02
CA ILE A 4 -21.87 -2.46 -3.82
C ILE A 4 -20.87 -2.30 -2.67
N LEU A 5 -19.57 -2.55 -2.92
CA LEU A 5 -18.53 -2.33 -1.91
C LEU A 5 -18.50 -0.87 -1.43
N LEU A 6 -18.57 0.09 -2.36
CA LEU A 6 -18.59 1.53 -2.06
C LEU A 6 -19.88 1.99 -1.36
N ILE A 7 -21.04 1.42 -1.71
CA ILE A 7 -22.31 1.69 -1.02
C ILE A 7 -22.25 1.15 0.42
N LEU A 8 -21.66 -0.03 0.62
CA LEU A 8 -21.44 -0.60 1.96
C LEU A 8 -20.42 0.22 2.78
N LEU A 9 -19.40 0.79 2.13
CA LEU A 9 -18.35 1.60 2.79
C LEU A 9 -18.75 3.06 3.04
N LYS A 10 -19.60 3.68 2.20
CA LYS A 10 -20.02 5.10 2.32
C LYS A 10 -21.30 5.31 3.13
N GLY A 11 -22.10 4.26 3.37
CA GLY A 11 -23.44 4.37 3.95
C GLY A 11 -23.56 4.31 5.47
N SER A 12 -22.47 4.17 6.23
CA SER A 12 -22.54 3.71 7.63
C SER A 12 -22.10 4.74 8.67
N ASN A 13 -23.03 5.62 9.06
CA ASN A 13 -23.10 6.16 10.43
C ASN A 13 -23.55 5.03 11.37
N TRP A 14 -22.68 4.04 11.61
CA TRP A 14 -23.09 2.80 12.28
C TRP A 14 -22.35 2.57 13.61
N GLU A 15 -23.13 2.26 14.65
CA GLU A 15 -22.71 2.08 16.05
C GLU A 15 -21.57 1.06 16.25
N ILE A 16 -20.73 1.36 17.25
CA ILE A 16 -19.49 0.69 17.64
C ILE A 16 -19.64 -0.84 17.83
N SER A 17 -20.84 -1.35 18.14
CA SER A 17 -21.09 -2.78 18.40
C SER A 17 -21.01 -3.68 17.16
N LYS A 18 -21.19 -3.15 15.94
CA LYS A 18 -21.07 -3.95 14.69
C LYS A 18 -19.69 -3.88 14.04
N LYS A 19 -18.77 -3.08 14.58
CA LYS A 19 -17.42 -2.88 14.02
C LYS A 19 -16.65 -4.20 13.85
N ASN A 20 -16.73 -5.08 14.85
CA ASN A 20 -16.00 -6.36 14.86
C ASN A 20 -16.47 -7.36 13.78
N ILE A 21 -17.77 -7.37 13.44
CA ILE A 21 -18.33 -8.27 12.42
C ILE A 21 -17.87 -7.84 11.01
N TRP A 22 -17.85 -6.52 10.77
CA TRP A 22 -17.38 -5.98 9.49
C TRP A 22 -15.89 -6.14 9.29
N GLU A 23 -15.08 -5.96 10.34
CA GLU A 23 -13.64 -6.18 10.26
C GLU A 23 -13.30 -7.62 9.89
N HIS A 24 -14.01 -8.61 10.44
CA HIS A 24 -13.83 -10.01 10.10
C HIS A 24 -14.22 -10.31 8.63
N ASN A 25 -15.39 -9.85 8.21
CA ASN A 25 -15.88 -10.05 6.84
C ASN A 25 -15.00 -9.35 5.79
N LEU A 26 -14.47 -8.17 6.11
CA LEU A 26 -13.57 -7.43 5.23
C LEU A 26 -12.21 -8.14 5.12
N ASN A 27 -11.67 -8.64 6.23
CA ASN A 27 -10.43 -9.43 6.22
C ASN A 27 -10.60 -10.69 5.38
N ASP A 28 -11.71 -11.41 5.54
CA ASP A 28 -11.99 -12.61 4.76
C ASP A 28 -12.19 -12.29 3.27
N ALA A 29 -12.85 -11.19 2.92
CA ALA A 29 -12.98 -10.74 1.54
C ALA A 29 -11.62 -10.37 0.95
N LEU A 30 -10.76 -9.66 1.69
CA LEU A 30 -9.41 -9.33 1.26
C LEU A 30 -8.60 -10.60 1.02
N VAL A 31 -8.52 -11.48 2.01
CA VAL A 31 -7.62 -12.64 1.99
C VAL A 31 -8.10 -13.74 1.05
N ASN A 32 -9.40 -14.04 1.05
CA ASN A 32 -9.92 -15.20 0.32
C ASN A 32 -10.48 -14.83 -1.05
N ALA A 33 -10.84 -13.56 -1.30
CA ALA A 33 -11.43 -13.14 -2.57
C ALA A 33 -10.58 -12.14 -3.35
N LEU A 34 -9.97 -11.13 -2.73
CA LEU A 34 -9.23 -10.10 -3.48
C LEU A 34 -7.78 -10.47 -3.74
N LEU A 35 -7.02 -10.84 -2.70
CA LEU A 35 -5.58 -11.11 -2.82
C LEU A 35 -5.24 -12.23 -3.83
N PRO A 36 -5.97 -13.37 -3.90
CA PRO A 36 -5.66 -14.40 -4.89
C PRO A 36 -5.77 -13.89 -6.33
N ASN A 37 -6.68 -12.95 -6.56
CA ASN A 37 -6.94 -12.33 -7.86
C ASN A 37 -5.93 -11.24 -8.23
N CYS A 38 -5.01 -10.88 -7.33
CA CYS A 38 -3.97 -9.88 -7.60
C CYS A 38 -2.71 -10.48 -8.23
N SER A 39 -2.59 -11.81 -8.28
CA SER A 39 -1.43 -12.46 -8.88
C SER A 39 -1.38 -12.22 -10.38
N TRP A 40 -0.18 -12.06 -10.93
CA TRP A 40 0.00 -11.96 -12.37
C TRP A 40 -0.39 -13.27 -13.05
N ALA A 41 -1.10 -13.16 -14.16
CA ALA A 41 -1.44 -14.26 -15.05
C ALA A 41 -1.58 -13.74 -16.48
N VAL A 42 -1.19 -14.58 -17.45
CA VAL A 42 -1.25 -14.25 -18.89
C VAL A 42 -2.71 -14.14 -19.34
N GLY A 43 -3.01 -13.12 -20.13
CA GLY A 43 -4.28 -12.97 -20.85
C GLY A 43 -5.09 -11.75 -20.41
N TYR A 44 -6.03 -11.36 -21.28
CA TYR A 44 -6.85 -10.17 -21.06
C TYR A 44 -7.77 -10.29 -19.83
N ILE A 45 -8.49 -11.41 -19.69
CA ILE A 45 -9.43 -11.61 -18.57
C ILE A 45 -8.71 -11.59 -17.22
N PRO A 46 -7.61 -12.35 -17.00
CA PRO A 46 -6.86 -12.25 -15.75
C PRO A 46 -6.31 -10.85 -15.46
N ALA A 47 -5.88 -10.11 -16.48
CA ALA A 47 -5.46 -8.72 -16.31
C ALA A 47 -6.61 -7.81 -15.82
N GLN A 48 -7.80 -7.95 -16.38
CA GLN A 48 -8.98 -7.20 -15.91
C GLN A 48 -9.38 -7.58 -14.48
N ILE A 49 -9.32 -8.87 -14.13
CA ILE A 49 -9.59 -9.34 -12.77
C ILE A 49 -8.60 -8.74 -11.77
N ARG A 50 -7.30 -8.77 -12.09
CA ARG A 50 -6.24 -8.18 -11.27
C ARG A 50 -6.42 -6.68 -11.09
N LYS A 51 -6.73 -5.96 -12.16
CA LYS A 51 -7.04 -4.52 -12.12
C LYS A 51 -8.16 -4.19 -11.14
N VAL A 52 -9.27 -4.92 -11.22
CA VAL A 52 -10.41 -4.72 -10.31
C VAL A 52 -10.06 -5.09 -8.87
N ALA A 53 -9.28 -6.15 -8.66
CA ALA A 53 -8.85 -6.56 -7.33
C ALA A 53 -7.95 -5.51 -6.66
N ILE A 54 -6.95 -5.01 -7.39
CA ILE A 54 -6.04 -3.93 -6.94
C ILE A 54 -6.82 -2.63 -6.69
N GLU A 55 -7.78 -2.28 -7.55
CA GLU A 55 -8.65 -1.12 -7.33
C GLU A 55 -9.45 -1.27 -6.02
N CYS A 56 -10.00 -2.45 -5.76
CA CYS A 56 -10.72 -2.73 -4.51
C CYS A 56 -9.81 -2.59 -3.29
N ILE A 57 -8.57 -3.08 -3.37
CA ILE A 57 -7.57 -2.93 -2.31
C ILE A 57 -7.27 -1.45 -2.06
N PHE A 58 -7.03 -0.68 -3.12
CA PHE A 58 -6.83 0.77 -3.04
C PHE A 58 -8.01 1.48 -2.35
N VAL A 59 -9.25 1.19 -2.77
CA VAL A 59 -10.46 1.77 -2.17
C VAL A 59 -10.60 1.41 -0.70
N VAL A 60 -10.33 0.15 -0.34
CA VAL A 60 -10.40 -0.30 1.06
C VAL A 60 -9.40 0.47 1.93
N TYR A 61 -8.18 0.66 1.45
CA TYR A 61 -7.14 1.37 2.20
C TYR A 61 -7.31 2.88 2.23
N GLN A 62 -7.97 3.47 1.23
CA GLN A 62 -8.34 4.88 1.26
C GLN A 62 -9.32 5.20 2.41
N VAL A 63 -10.15 4.24 2.82
CA VAL A 63 -11.11 4.45 3.90
C VAL A 63 -10.43 4.24 5.26
N LYS A 64 -10.01 5.36 5.88
CA LYS A 64 -9.24 5.42 7.14
C LYS A 64 -9.78 4.58 8.32
N SER A 65 -11.07 4.20 8.29
CA SER A 65 -11.78 3.56 9.41
C SER A 65 -11.46 2.09 9.66
N TYR A 66 -10.85 1.37 8.70
CA TYR A 66 -10.74 -0.10 8.75
C TYR A 66 -9.32 -0.65 8.89
N PHE A 67 -8.34 0.24 9.10
CA PHE A 67 -6.92 -0.08 8.97
C PHE A 67 -6.30 -0.82 10.16
N VAL A 68 -7.07 -1.15 11.19
CA VAL A 68 -6.50 -1.84 12.36
C VAL A 68 -6.01 -3.25 11.99
N CYS A 69 -6.48 -3.89 10.92
CA CYS A 69 -6.29 -5.34 10.79
C CYS A 69 -5.22 -5.84 9.80
N LEU A 70 -4.88 -5.13 8.70
CA LEU A 70 -4.05 -5.76 7.64
C LEU A 70 -2.55 -5.43 7.62
N CYS A 71 -2.13 -4.28 8.15
CA CYS A 71 -0.70 -3.92 8.17
C CYS A 71 -0.16 -3.64 9.58
N CYS A 72 -1.04 -3.50 10.58
CA CYS A 72 -0.71 -2.81 11.83
C CYS A 72 -0.92 -3.58 13.13
N VAL A 73 -1.31 -4.85 13.14
CA VAL A 73 -1.62 -5.58 14.37
C VAL A 73 -1.00 -6.96 14.22
N TYR A 74 0.01 -7.41 14.96
CA TYR A 74 0.03 -7.48 16.42
C TYR A 74 1.49 -7.47 16.94
N ILE A 75 2.14 -6.30 16.99
CA ILE A 75 3.21 -6.12 17.99
C ILE A 75 2.56 -5.63 19.28
N GLU A 76 1.83 -6.51 19.93
CA GLU A 76 1.70 -6.46 21.39
C GLU A 76 2.11 -7.84 21.89
N ARG A 77 3.12 -7.87 22.76
CA ARG A 77 3.80 -9.04 23.31
C ARG A 77 2.91 -10.04 24.10
N ARG A 78 1.57 -10.02 23.96
CA ARG A 78 0.68 -10.74 24.89
C ARG A 78 -0.23 -11.83 24.34
N GLN A 79 -0.28 -12.13 23.04
CA GLN A 79 -1.04 -13.30 22.55
C GLN A 79 -0.32 -14.07 21.43
N LEU A 80 0.54 -15.02 21.82
CA LEU A 80 1.43 -15.79 20.95
C LEU A 80 0.76 -16.83 20.02
N PHE A 81 -0.52 -17.17 20.19
CA PHE A 81 -1.12 -18.32 19.48
C PHE A 81 -1.73 -17.99 18.10
N PHE A 82 -2.14 -16.75 17.83
CA PHE A 82 -2.70 -16.35 16.51
C PHE A 82 -1.64 -15.88 15.49
N HIS A 83 -0.36 -15.95 15.86
CA HIS A 83 0.72 -15.17 15.25
C HIS A 83 1.21 -15.68 13.89
N LYS A 84 1.18 -17.00 13.64
CA LYS A 84 1.75 -17.59 12.41
C LYS A 84 0.93 -17.29 11.15
N ASN A 85 -0.39 -17.18 11.27
CA ASN A 85 -1.26 -16.91 10.12
C ASN A 85 -1.26 -15.43 9.73
N LEU A 86 -0.98 -14.54 10.68
CA LEU A 86 -0.99 -13.10 10.45
C LEU A 86 0.29 -12.60 9.76
N ILE A 87 1.46 -13.08 10.18
CA ILE A 87 2.76 -12.78 9.53
C ILE A 87 2.74 -13.25 8.06
N LYS A 88 2.11 -14.40 7.80
CA LYS A 88 1.90 -14.88 6.42
C LYS A 88 1.02 -13.92 5.60
N ARG A 89 0.00 -13.31 6.21
CA ARG A 89 -0.94 -12.40 5.55
C ARG A 89 -0.33 -11.02 5.26
N THR A 90 0.46 -10.46 6.17
CA THR A 90 1.20 -9.19 5.93
C THR A 90 2.22 -9.34 4.82
N ASN A 91 2.90 -10.49 4.74
CA ASN A 91 3.81 -10.82 3.65
C ASN A 91 3.09 -10.97 2.30
N TRP A 92 1.80 -11.27 2.29
CA TRP A 92 1.02 -11.39 1.05
C TRP A 92 0.62 -10.04 0.46
N LEU A 93 0.21 -9.08 1.29
CA LEU A 93 -0.03 -7.72 0.78
C LEU A 93 1.25 -7.15 0.16
N ARG A 94 2.40 -7.38 0.84
CA ARG A 94 3.73 -7.08 0.30
C ARG A 94 3.89 -7.71 -1.10
N GLN A 95 3.79 -9.03 -1.19
CA GLN A 95 4.01 -9.74 -2.46
C GLN A 95 3.09 -9.24 -3.56
N VAL A 96 1.84 -8.94 -3.23
CA VAL A 96 0.88 -8.39 -4.19
C VAL A 96 1.28 -7.00 -4.66
N LEU A 97 1.58 -6.07 -3.75
CA LEU A 97 1.93 -4.71 -4.15
C LEU A 97 3.28 -4.65 -4.86
N GLU A 98 4.29 -5.39 -4.39
CA GLU A 98 5.61 -5.48 -5.01
C GLU A 98 5.53 -6.10 -6.42
N SER A 99 4.75 -7.17 -6.62
CA SER A 99 4.62 -7.82 -7.94
C SER A 99 3.74 -7.07 -8.95
N ASN A 100 3.05 -6.01 -8.52
CA ASN A 100 2.15 -5.23 -9.37
C ASN A 100 2.58 -3.77 -9.52
N ILE A 101 3.56 -3.29 -8.75
CA ILE A 101 4.05 -1.91 -8.86
C ILE A 101 4.71 -1.66 -10.22
N ASP A 102 5.16 -2.71 -10.90
CA ASP A 102 5.72 -2.74 -12.26
C ASP A 102 4.80 -3.37 -13.31
N ASP A 103 3.50 -3.51 -13.01
CA ASP A 103 2.51 -4.01 -13.98
C ASP A 103 2.51 -3.18 -15.26
N MET A 104 2.24 -3.79 -16.41
CA MET A 104 2.20 -3.10 -17.70
C MET A 104 1.05 -2.06 -17.77
N ASP A 105 -0.05 -2.27 -17.04
CA ASP A 105 -1.16 -1.32 -16.98
C ASP A 105 -0.83 -0.16 -16.00
N PRO A 106 -0.75 1.10 -16.49
CA PRO A 106 -0.44 2.26 -15.63
C PRO A 106 -1.47 2.46 -14.51
N PHE A 107 -2.74 2.10 -14.72
CA PHE A 107 -3.74 2.21 -13.67
C PHE A 107 -3.43 1.28 -12.49
N VAL A 108 -2.97 0.05 -12.78
CA VAL A 108 -2.59 -0.91 -11.74
C VAL A 108 -1.40 -0.38 -10.95
N ARG A 109 -0.36 0.11 -11.63
CA ARG A 109 0.81 0.74 -10.98
C ARG A 109 0.41 1.93 -10.11
N GLU A 110 -0.45 2.82 -10.63
CA GLU A 110 -0.95 3.98 -9.87
C GLU A 110 -1.69 3.55 -8.60
N CYS A 111 -2.61 2.58 -8.70
CA CYS A 111 -3.32 2.04 -7.54
C CYS A 111 -2.38 1.37 -6.55
N CYS A 112 -1.34 0.66 -7.00
CA CYS A 112 -0.33 0.07 -6.11
C CYS A 112 0.44 1.14 -5.34
N VAL A 113 0.96 2.17 -6.02
CA VAL A 113 1.70 3.28 -5.39
C VAL A 113 0.82 4.01 -4.37
N LYS A 114 -0.44 4.29 -4.70
CA LYS A 114 -1.39 4.93 -3.78
C LYS A 114 -1.79 4.03 -2.62
N SER A 115 -1.93 2.72 -2.85
CA SER A 115 -2.19 1.77 -1.76
C SER A 115 -1.02 1.74 -0.78
N LEU A 116 0.21 1.77 -1.27
CA LEU A 116 1.41 1.88 -0.44
C LEU A 116 1.43 3.17 0.39
N TYR A 117 1.01 4.30 -0.16
CA TYR A 117 0.85 5.54 0.61
C TYR A 117 -0.03 5.31 1.84
N PHE A 118 -1.22 4.72 1.67
CA PHE A 118 -2.14 4.48 2.79
C PHE A 118 -1.57 3.45 3.77
N VAL A 119 -0.90 2.40 3.27
CA VAL A 119 -0.18 1.44 4.13
C VAL A 119 0.83 2.15 5.02
N LEU A 120 1.66 3.02 4.45
CA LEU A 120 2.64 3.79 5.21
C LEU A 120 1.96 4.81 6.15
N GLU A 121 0.95 5.55 5.68
CA GLU A 121 0.23 6.57 6.46
C GLU A 121 -0.39 5.95 7.73
N HIS A 122 -1.00 4.78 7.61
CA HIS A 122 -1.66 4.14 8.73
C HIS A 122 -0.72 3.35 9.64
N ALA A 123 0.45 2.98 9.12
CA ALA A 123 1.39 2.17 9.86
C ALA A 123 2.51 2.99 10.49
N HIS A 124 2.70 4.27 10.13
CA HIS A 124 3.87 5.08 10.49
C HIS A 124 4.25 5.01 11.98
N ASP A 125 3.28 5.09 12.90
CA ASP A 125 3.52 4.99 14.35
C ASP A 125 3.99 3.60 14.82
N ARG A 126 3.71 2.56 14.04
CA ARG A 126 3.97 1.14 14.32
C ARG A 126 5.09 0.56 13.44
N LEU A 127 5.58 1.31 12.44
CA LEU A 127 6.58 0.84 11.47
C LEU A 127 8.01 0.78 12.00
N LYS A 128 8.27 1.26 13.23
CA LYS A 128 9.58 1.12 13.89
C LYS A 128 10.02 -0.35 14.09
N MET A 129 9.16 -1.30 13.76
CA MET A 129 9.37 -2.73 13.91
C MET A 129 9.37 -3.49 12.58
N ILE A 130 9.28 -2.77 11.47
CA ILE A 130 9.46 -3.38 10.17
C ILE A 130 10.95 -3.65 9.96
N ASP A 131 11.20 -4.82 9.36
CA ASP A 131 12.51 -5.30 8.98
C ASP A 131 13.24 -4.35 8.00
N ASP A 132 14.56 -4.16 8.18
CA ASP A 132 15.33 -3.18 7.41
C ASP A 132 15.47 -3.57 5.93
N GLU A 133 15.56 -4.87 5.63
CA GLU A 133 15.61 -5.40 4.27
C GLU A 133 14.29 -5.13 3.53
N PHE A 134 13.16 -5.30 4.23
CA PHE A 134 11.86 -4.89 3.70
C PHE A 134 11.82 -3.39 3.37
N MET A 135 12.25 -2.53 4.30
CA MET A 135 12.25 -1.08 4.05
C MET A 135 13.17 -0.70 2.90
N ALA A 136 14.27 -1.43 2.69
CA ALA A 136 15.15 -1.24 1.55
C ALA A 136 14.46 -1.58 0.22
N THR A 137 13.84 -2.77 0.15
CA THR A 137 13.17 -3.25 -1.05
C THR A 137 12.00 -2.35 -1.43
N LEU A 138 11.18 -1.99 -0.44
CA LEU A 138 10.05 -1.08 -0.64
C LEU A 138 10.50 0.31 -1.08
N ALA A 139 11.55 0.87 -0.45
CA ALA A 139 12.09 2.16 -0.85
C ALA A 139 12.55 2.16 -2.31
N GLN A 140 13.27 1.11 -2.73
CA GLN A 140 13.73 1.00 -4.11
C GLN A 140 12.56 0.88 -5.09
N ALA A 141 11.59 0.00 -4.80
CA ALA A 141 10.42 -0.18 -5.65
C ALA A 141 9.61 1.12 -5.83
N ILE A 142 9.52 1.96 -4.81
CA ILE A 142 8.87 3.27 -4.91
C ILE A 142 9.75 4.26 -5.69
N ILE A 143 11.06 4.31 -5.43
CA ILE A 143 12.00 5.17 -6.18
C ILE A 143 11.93 4.89 -7.68
N ASP A 144 11.89 3.62 -8.08
CA ASP A 144 11.83 3.20 -9.48
C ASP A 144 10.55 3.68 -10.22
N ARG A 145 9.60 4.29 -9.51
CA ARG A 145 8.39 4.91 -10.09
C ARG A 145 8.50 6.42 -10.32
N LEU A 146 9.60 7.05 -9.90
CA LEU A 146 9.87 8.45 -10.25
C LEU A 146 10.14 8.61 -11.75
N ASP A 147 10.66 7.58 -12.41
CA ASP A 147 10.87 7.51 -13.86
C ASP A 147 9.67 6.91 -14.64
N ASP A 148 8.49 6.78 -14.02
CA ASP A 148 7.33 6.24 -14.75
C ASP A 148 6.90 7.20 -15.88
N GLY A 149 6.57 6.65 -17.05
CA GLY A 149 6.08 7.42 -18.19
C GLY A 149 4.72 8.12 -17.99
N HIS A 150 4.08 7.96 -16.82
CA HIS A 150 2.78 8.58 -16.50
C HIS A 150 2.88 9.52 -15.29
N ASP A 151 2.50 10.78 -15.52
CA ASP A 151 2.53 11.86 -14.53
C ASP A 151 1.80 11.53 -13.23
N ASN A 152 0.62 10.91 -13.31
CA ASN A 152 -0.17 10.54 -12.12
C ASN A 152 0.59 9.56 -11.21
N ILE A 153 1.36 8.64 -11.81
CA ILE A 153 2.17 7.69 -11.07
C ILE A 153 3.35 8.41 -10.43
N ARG A 154 4.05 9.29 -11.17
CA ARG A 154 5.15 10.09 -10.63
C ARG A 154 4.71 10.97 -9.46
N ILE A 155 3.57 11.66 -9.59
CA ILE A 155 2.98 12.48 -8.52
C ILE A 155 2.61 11.61 -7.30
N ALA A 156 1.92 10.48 -7.52
CA ALA A 156 1.59 9.55 -6.44
C ALA A 156 2.85 9.03 -5.74
N THR A 157 3.91 8.77 -6.50
CA THR A 157 5.22 8.31 -6.00
C THR A 157 5.85 9.34 -5.08
N CYS A 158 5.81 10.63 -5.45
CA CYS A 158 6.32 11.71 -4.59
C CYS A 158 5.61 11.73 -3.23
N HIS A 159 4.28 11.65 -3.22
CA HIS A 159 3.50 11.56 -1.98
C HIS A 159 3.83 10.31 -1.15
N THR A 160 3.96 9.15 -1.81
CA THR A 160 4.33 7.89 -1.15
C THR A 160 5.73 7.96 -0.55
N LEU A 161 6.71 8.57 -1.23
CA LEU A 161 8.06 8.77 -0.71
C LEU A 161 8.08 9.70 0.50
N GLN A 162 7.32 10.80 0.48
CA GLN A 162 7.19 11.66 1.66
C GLN A 162 6.66 10.88 2.87
N MET A 163 5.67 10.01 2.65
CA MET A 163 5.15 9.17 3.73
C MET A 163 6.16 8.11 4.19
N LEU A 164 6.91 7.51 3.27
CA LEU A 164 7.98 6.57 3.58
C LEU A 164 9.06 7.23 4.44
N LEU A 165 9.49 8.45 4.09
CA LEU A 165 10.49 9.21 4.85
C LEU A 165 10.01 9.54 6.27
N ARG A 166 8.70 9.72 6.49
CA ARG A 166 8.12 9.88 7.84
C ARG A 166 8.16 8.59 8.65
N CYS A 167 8.22 7.44 8.00
CA CYS A 167 8.33 6.13 8.64
C CYS A 167 9.77 5.76 8.99
N PHE A 168 10.77 6.48 8.45
CA PHE A 168 12.18 6.19 8.71
C PHE A 168 12.58 6.59 10.12
N ASP A 169 13.26 5.67 10.81
CA ASP A 169 14.01 5.99 12.01
C ASP A 169 15.35 6.63 11.61
N LYS A 170 15.70 7.77 12.23
CA LYS A 170 16.90 8.54 11.85
C LYS A 170 18.20 7.78 12.15
N GLU A 171 18.22 6.98 13.21
CA GLU A 171 19.43 6.26 13.64
C GLU A 171 19.64 5.01 12.76
N ILE A 172 18.55 4.32 12.43
CA ILE A 172 18.61 3.07 11.65
C ILE A 172 18.69 3.35 10.14
N ASN A 173 17.86 4.27 9.63
CA ASN A 173 17.65 4.44 8.20
C ASN A 173 18.42 5.63 7.60
N GLY A 174 19.34 6.27 8.34
CA GLY A 174 19.99 7.51 7.91
C GLY A 174 20.69 7.46 6.54
N LYS A 175 21.31 6.32 6.18
CA LYS A 175 21.90 6.13 4.84
C LYS A 175 20.81 6.08 3.76
N ARG A 176 19.74 5.31 3.99
CA ARG A 176 18.62 5.15 3.06
C ARG A 176 17.83 6.43 2.87
N TYR A 177 17.62 7.19 3.96
CA TYR A 177 17.05 8.54 3.91
C TYR A 177 17.83 9.41 2.91
N ARG A 178 19.16 9.46 3.03
CA ARG A 178 20.00 10.25 2.12
C ARG A 178 19.91 9.77 0.67
N THR A 179 19.87 8.46 0.45
CA THR A 179 19.70 7.90 -0.90
C THR A 179 18.35 8.29 -1.52
N VAL A 180 17.24 8.08 -0.80
CA VAL A 180 15.90 8.44 -1.27
C VAL A 180 15.83 9.93 -1.61
N VAL A 181 16.33 10.78 -0.71
CA VAL A 181 16.32 12.23 -0.90
C VAL A 181 17.23 12.66 -2.06
N ALA A 182 18.43 12.09 -2.19
CA ALA A 182 19.33 12.38 -3.30
C ALA A 182 18.72 11.97 -4.65
N THR A 183 18.07 10.82 -4.73
CA THR A 183 17.37 10.42 -5.96
C THR A 183 16.20 11.33 -6.26
N ALA A 184 15.36 11.66 -5.27
CA ALA A 184 14.27 12.62 -5.43
C ALA A 184 14.74 13.98 -5.95
N PHE A 185 15.90 14.45 -5.50
CA PHE A 185 16.49 15.71 -5.96
C PHE A 185 16.80 15.74 -7.46
N ILE A 186 17.09 14.59 -8.08
CA ILE A 186 17.31 14.50 -9.53
C ILE A 186 16.03 14.90 -10.27
N HIS A 187 14.85 14.59 -9.73
CA HIS A 187 13.56 14.88 -10.36
C HIS A 187 13.03 16.29 -10.07
N LEU A 188 13.82 17.20 -9.50
CA LEU A 188 13.41 18.61 -9.38
C LEU A 188 13.30 19.31 -10.73
N ASP A 189 13.97 18.80 -11.76
CA ASP A 189 13.91 19.32 -13.13
C ASP A 189 12.80 18.65 -13.97
N ASP A 190 11.91 17.88 -13.36
CA ASP A 190 10.85 17.16 -14.06
C ASP A 190 10.03 18.11 -14.96
N SER A 191 9.78 17.70 -16.19
CA SER A 191 8.91 18.40 -17.14
C SER A 191 7.52 18.75 -16.57
N ASN A 192 7.01 17.96 -15.63
CA ASN A 192 5.73 18.19 -14.97
C ASN A 192 5.92 18.99 -13.67
N LYS A 193 5.40 20.22 -13.67
CA LYS A 193 5.43 21.13 -12.51
C LYS A 193 4.79 20.55 -11.25
N CYS A 194 3.75 19.72 -11.36
CA CYS A 194 3.14 19.06 -10.22
C CYS A 194 4.14 18.13 -9.53
N VAL A 195 4.99 17.41 -10.27
CA VAL A 195 6.03 16.57 -9.67
C VAL A 195 7.04 17.44 -8.93
N GLN A 196 7.49 18.54 -9.56
CA GLN A 196 8.46 19.48 -8.98
C GLN A 196 8.00 20.09 -7.65
N VAL A 197 6.73 20.50 -7.56
CA VAL A 197 6.18 21.13 -6.33
C VAL A 197 5.70 20.12 -5.29
N THR A 198 5.59 18.84 -5.66
CA THR A 198 5.12 17.81 -4.71
C THR A 198 6.23 17.40 -3.76
N PHE A 199 7.50 17.41 -4.18
CA PHE A 199 8.64 17.10 -3.32
C PHE A 199 8.91 18.17 -2.27
#